data_AF-A0A0P0DT78-F1
#
_entry.id   AF-A0A0P0DT78-F1
#
_cell.length_a   1.000
_cell.length_b   1.000
_cell.length_c   1.000
_cell.angle_alpha   90.00
_cell.angle_beta   90.00
_cell.angle_gamma   90.00
#
_symmetry.space_group_name_H-M   'P 1'
#
loop_
_entity.id
_entity.type
_entity.pdbx_description
1 polymer ?
#
loop_
_entity_poly.entity_id
_entity_poly.type
_entity_poly.pdbx_seq_one_letter_code
_entity_poly.pdbx_strand_id
1 'polypeptide(L)'
;MSTNENGTGTGTGTDATMSRADASAWWFFIVIGAAFAVWTVVRAVIRIAEIVPNSDVRVFAQFRETLAEAPIGPDGAPVAVELQTAYLRAPELPVASVGALVIEQVVIAVSVVTTIACLLFVVRSVLRGRMFSRTNTRLVNTAGATALAGFVLAPFFANMGANGAFAWISDRTFDNVLMSVDLTQLFAVAFAAALLIATFAVGERLQRDTEGLV
;
A
#
# COMPACT_ATOMS: atom_id res chain seq x y z
N MET A 1 -16.79 -49.26 52.97
CA MET A 1 -16.44 -50.09 51.80
C MET A 1 -16.99 -49.33 50.59
N SER A 2 -16.23 -48.34 50.07
CA SER A 2 -15.40 -48.43 48.84
C SER A 2 -16.25 -48.87 47.64
N THR A 3 -16.52 -48.07 46.61
CA THR A 3 -15.59 -47.48 45.60
C THR A 3 -16.30 -46.32 44.87
N ASN A 4 -15.81 -45.07 44.86
CA ASN A 4 -14.86 -44.45 43.91
C ASN A 4 -14.99 -44.89 42.43
N GLU A 5 -15.59 -44.04 41.59
CA GLU A 5 -15.33 -43.99 40.14
C GLU A 5 -14.89 -42.57 39.75
N ASN A 6 -13.60 -42.48 39.44
CA ASN A 6 -12.86 -41.31 39.02
C ASN A 6 -13.05 -41.14 37.51
N GLY A 7 -14.03 -40.32 37.10
CA GLY A 7 -14.20 -39.91 35.70
C GLY A 7 -13.16 -38.86 35.30
N THR A 8 -11.93 -39.29 35.06
CA THR A 8 -10.86 -38.46 34.51
C THR A 8 -11.11 -38.19 33.02
N GLY A 9 -11.88 -37.15 32.75
CA GLY A 9 -11.95 -36.52 31.43
C GLY A 9 -10.62 -35.90 31.08
N THR A 10 -9.71 -36.69 30.52
CA THR A 10 -8.50 -36.23 29.86
C THR A 10 -8.92 -35.55 28.56
N GLY A 11 -9.30 -34.27 28.67
CA GLY A 11 -9.34 -33.38 27.53
C GLY A 11 -7.93 -33.24 27.00
N THR A 12 -7.54 -34.12 26.08
CA THR A 12 -6.33 -33.97 25.28
C THR A 12 -6.53 -32.71 24.45
N GLY A 13 -6.06 -31.57 24.97
CA GLY A 13 -5.79 -30.42 24.14
C GLY A 13 -4.90 -30.92 23.01
N THR A 14 -5.46 -31.05 21.82
CA THR A 14 -4.68 -31.30 20.62
C THR A 14 -3.73 -30.13 20.49
N ASP A 15 -2.49 -30.33 20.90
CA ASP A 15 -1.36 -29.52 20.49
C ASP A 15 -1.42 -29.48 18.96
N ALA A 16 -1.94 -28.37 18.42
CA ALA A 16 -2.04 -28.13 17.00
C ALA A 16 -0.61 -27.95 16.47
N THR A 17 0.07 -29.06 16.25
CA THR A 17 1.35 -29.10 15.57
C THR A 17 1.12 -28.57 14.16
N MET A 18 1.84 -27.51 13.79
CA MET A 18 1.72 -26.86 12.48
C MET A 18 1.77 -27.91 11.37
N SER A 19 0.74 -27.89 10.51
CA SER A 19 0.71 -28.76 9.34
C SER A 19 1.80 -28.36 8.35
N ARG A 20 2.29 -29.32 7.55
CA ARG A 20 3.19 -29.02 6.42
C ARG A 20 2.56 -28.04 5.43
N ALA A 21 1.22 -28.04 5.33
CA ALA A 21 0.47 -27.08 4.54
C ALA A 21 0.64 -25.65 5.08
N ASP A 22 0.55 -25.46 6.40
CA ASP A 22 0.72 -24.15 7.06
C ASP A 22 2.13 -23.60 6.84
N ALA A 23 3.15 -24.47 6.93
CA ALA A 23 4.53 -24.08 6.66
C ALA A 23 4.76 -23.66 5.19
N SER A 24 4.11 -24.34 4.24
CA SER A 24 4.22 -24.02 2.81
C SER A 24 3.53 -22.70 2.43
N ALA A 25 2.32 -22.48 2.95
CA ALA A 25 1.59 -21.21 2.78
C ALA A 25 2.40 -20.04 3.33
N TRP A 26 3.11 -20.26 4.44
CA TRP A 26 3.92 -19.24 5.08
C TRP A 26 5.15 -18.83 4.26
N TRP A 27 5.92 -19.81 3.77
CA TRP A 27 7.05 -19.55 2.88
C TRP A 27 6.61 -18.82 1.61
N PHE A 28 5.46 -19.19 1.07
CA PHE A 28 4.86 -18.51 -0.07
C PHE A 28 4.61 -17.02 0.22
N PHE A 29 3.98 -16.68 1.35
CA PHE A 29 3.74 -15.27 1.71
C PHE A 29 5.03 -14.47 1.94
N ILE A 30 6.06 -15.08 2.53
CA ILE A 30 7.36 -14.42 2.68
C ILE A 30 7.99 -14.12 1.35
N VAL A 31 8.10 -15.15 0.51
CA VAL A 31 8.81 -15.04 -0.77
C VAL A 31 8.10 -14.01 -1.65
N ILE A 32 6.77 -14.07 -1.72
CA ILE A 32 5.99 -13.11 -2.50
C ILE A 32 6.08 -11.70 -1.92
N GLY A 33 5.93 -11.54 -0.59
CA GLY A 33 6.04 -10.23 0.05
C GLY A 33 7.41 -9.60 -0.19
N ALA A 34 8.48 -10.37 0.03
CA ALA A 34 9.84 -9.91 -0.21
C ALA A 34 10.09 -9.58 -1.69
N ALA A 35 9.64 -10.45 -2.61
CA ALA A 35 9.75 -10.20 -4.05
C ALA A 35 9.01 -8.92 -4.46
N PHE A 36 7.80 -8.69 -3.95
CA PHE A 36 7.02 -7.49 -4.23
C PHE A 36 7.66 -6.21 -3.68
N ALA A 37 8.25 -6.28 -2.47
CA ALA A 37 9.00 -5.17 -1.90
C ALA A 37 10.24 -4.83 -2.75
N VAL A 38 11.03 -5.84 -3.12
CA VAL A 38 12.21 -5.66 -4.00
C VAL A 38 11.80 -5.10 -5.36
N TRP A 39 10.76 -5.67 -5.98
CA TRP A 39 10.22 -5.19 -7.25
C TRP A 39 9.82 -3.73 -7.18
N THR A 40 9.10 -3.33 -6.13
CA THR A 40 8.68 -1.94 -5.91
C THR A 40 9.89 -1.00 -5.81
N VAL A 41 10.91 -1.38 -5.04
CA VAL A 41 12.15 -0.58 -4.91
C VAL A 41 12.86 -0.45 -6.25
N VAL A 42 13.02 -1.55 -7.01
CA VAL A 42 13.66 -1.52 -8.33
C VAL A 42 12.90 -0.59 -9.28
N ARG A 43 11.56 -0.66 -9.31
CA ARG A 43 10.72 0.22 -10.13
C ARG A 43 10.87 1.69 -9.73
N ALA A 44 10.87 1.98 -8.43
CA ALA A 44 11.09 3.34 -7.92
C ALA A 44 12.47 3.88 -8.31
N VAL A 45 13.53 3.07 -8.21
CA VAL A 45 14.90 3.46 -8.58
C VAL A 45 15.02 3.73 -10.08
N ILE A 46 14.50 2.82 -10.92
CA ILE A 46 14.47 3.01 -12.38
C ILE A 46 13.76 4.33 -12.71
N ARG A 47 12.60 4.54 -12.07
CA ARG A 47 11.79 5.72 -12.30
C ARG A 47 12.49 7.01 -11.86
N ILE A 48 13.16 7.01 -10.72
CA ILE A 48 13.97 8.15 -10.26
C ILE A 48 15.11 8.42 -11.24
N ALA A 49 15.79 7.37 -11.74
CA ALA A 49 16.86 7.51 -12.72
C ALA A 49 16.38 8.08 -14.08
N GLU A 50 15.11 7.88 -14.44
CA GLU A 50 14.46 8.53 -15.60
C GLU A 50 14.11 10.00 -15.33
N ILE A 51 13.71 10.34 -14.10
CA ILE A 51 13.24 11.69 -13.73
C ILE A 51 14.41 12.65 -13.48
N VAL A 52 15.46 12.20 -12.79
CA VAL A 52 16.58 13.04 -12.32
C VAL A 52 17.32 13.77 -13.46
N PRO A 53 17.56 13.15 -14.64
CA PRO A 53 18.13 13.86 -15.79
C PRO A 53 17.26 15.03 -16.30
N ASN A 54 15.97 15.05 -15.94
CA ASN A 54 15.00 16.07 -16.31
C ASN A 54 14.88 16.32 -17.83
N SER A 55 14.95 15.24 -18.61
CA SER A 55 14.83 15.28 -20.08
C SER A 55 13.77 14.30 -20.56
N ASP A 56 12.79 14.75 -21.34
CA ASP A 56 11.68 13.92 -21.84
C ASP A 56 10.96 13.14 -20.71
N VAL A 57 10.60 13.87 -19.65
CA VAL A 57 10.00 13.25 -18.47
C VAL A 57 8.55 12.88 -18.79
N ARG A 58 8.29 11.58 -18.82
CA ARG A 58 6.94 11.02 -18.93
C ARG A 58 6.20 11.23 -17.62
N VAL A 59 5.04 11.87 -17.58
CA VAL A 59 4.24 12.10 -16.36
C VAL A 59 2.82 11.60 -16.56
N PHE A 60 2.28 10.85 -15.60
CA PHE A 60 0.87 10.47 -15.63
C PHE A 60 0.02 11.66 -15.21
N ALA A 61 -1.01 11.96 -15.99
CA ALA A 61 -1.87 13.11 -15.78
C ALA A 61 -3.34 12.71 -15.89
N GLN A 62 -4.16 13.37 -15.09
CA GLN A 62 -5.61 13.29 -15.16
C GLN A 62 -6.16 14.60 -15.71
N PHE A 63 -7.32 14.54 -16.34
CA PHE A 63 -7.98 15.65 -17.00
C PHE A 63 -9.42 15.72 -16.51
N ARG A 64 -9.97 16.93 -16.41
CA ARG A 64 -11.36 17.18 -16.02
C ARG A 64 -12.06 17.85 -17.17
N GLU A 65 -13.20 17.29 -17.57
CA GLU A 65 -14.12 17.92 -18.54
C GLU A 65 -13.40 18.38 -19.82
N THR A 66 -12.30 17.69 -20.17
CA THR A 66 -11.45 18.06 -21.30
C THR A 66 -11.85 17.22 -22.50
N LEU A 67 -12.28 17.87 -23.57
CA LEU A 67 -12.61 17.18 -24.82
C LEU A 67 -11.38 17.03 -25.69
N ALA A 68 -11.22 15.86 -26.29
CA ALA A 68 -10.21 15.55 -27.29
C ALA A 68 -10.87 14.90 -28.51
N GLU A 69 -10.28 15.09 -29.68
CA GLU A 69 -10.75 14.44 -30.91
C GLU A 69 -10.05 13.10 -31.10
N ALA A 70 -10.82 12.01 -31.16
CA ALA A 70 -10.32 10.67 -31.42
C ALA A 70 -10.73 10.22 -32.83
N PRO A 71 -9.83 9.63 -33.63
CA PRO A 71 -10.15 9.16 -34.99
C PRO A 71 -10.87 7.80 -34.96
N ILE A 72 -12.05 7.77 -34.33
CA ILE A 72 -12.85 6.56 -34.08
C ILE A 72 -14.16 6.52 -34.87
N GLY A 73 -14.45 7.56 -35.66
CA GLY A 73 -15.59 7.58 -36.56
C GLY A 73 -15.36 6.76 -37.84
N PRO A 74 -16.40 6.58 -38.67
CA PRO A 74 -16.28 5.96 -39.99
C PRO A 74 -15.15 6.61 -40.80
N ASP A 75 -14.33 5.79 -41.47
CA ASP A 75 -13.15 6.24 -42.23
C ASP A 75 -12.12 7.06 -41.43
N GLY A 76 -12.10 6.91 -40.10
CA GLY A 76 -11.20 7.64 -39.20
C GLY A 76 -11.65 9.07 -38.90
N ALA A 77 -12.92 9.40 -39.17
CA ALA A 77 -13.47 10.71 -38.85
C ALA A 77 -13.29 11.05 -37.34
N PRO A 78 -12.96 12.32 -37.02
CA PRO A 78 -12.78 12.74 -35.63
C PRO A 78 -14.11 12.71 -34.87
N VAL A 79 -14.07 12.16 -33.67
CA VAL A 79 -15.18 12.13 -32.71
C VAL A 79 -14.70 12.70 -31.39
N ALA A 80 -15.43 13.68 -30.88
CA ALA A 80 -15.16 14.26 -29.58
C ALA A 80 -15.36 13.22 -28.47
N VAL A 81 -14.33 13.04 -27.65
CA VAL A 81 -14.32 12.16 -26.48
C VAL A 81 -13.85 12.93 -25.24
N GLU A 82 -14.29 12.49 -24.07
CA GLU A 82 -13.77 13.02 -22.81
C GLU A 82 -12.40 12.40 -22.50
N LEU A 83 -11.38 13.24 -22.47
CA LEU A 83 -10.04 12.86 -22.02
C LEU A 83 -10.06 12.82 -20.50
N GLN A 84 -9.88 11.62 -19.92
CA GLN A 84 -9.81 11.43 -18.47
C GLN A 84 -8.37 11.30 -17.96
N THR A 85 -7.54 10.55 -18.67
CA THR A 85 -6.13 10.30 -18.28
C THR A 85 -5.23 10.24 -19.50
N ALA A 86 -3.99 10.69 -19.36
CA ALA A 86 -2.96 10.51 -20.38
C ALA A 86 -1.56 10.49 -19.75
N TYR A 87 -0.57 10.07 -20.54
CA TYR A 87 0.82 10.34 -20.23
C TYR A 87 1.30 11.55 -21.00
N LEU A 88 1.74 12.57 -20.27
CA LEU A 88 2.39 13.75 -20.81
C LEU A 88 3.88 13.47 -20.98
N ARG A 89 4.51 14.03 -22.02
CA ARG A 89 5.96 14.09 -22.15
C ARG A 89 6.38 15.55 -22.10
N ALA A 90 7.05 15.94 -21.03
CA ALA A 90 7.58 17.28 -20.87
C ALA A 90 9.07 17.28 -21.26
N PRO A 91 9.52 18.17 -22.16
CA PRO A 91 10.94 18.27 -22.51
C PRO A 91 11.81 18.47 -21.28
N GLU A 92 11.34 19.31 -20.37
CA GLU A 92 11.89 19.55 -19.04
C GLU A 92 10.75 19.89 -18.07
N LEU A 93 10.99 19.70 -16.77
CA LEU A 93 10.07 20.08 -15.71
C LEU A 93 10.68 21.14 -14.79
N PRO A 94 9.84 21.98 -14.15
CA PRO A 94 10.29 22.81 -13.05
C PRO A 94 10.94 21.96 -11.94
N VAL A 95 11.99 22.49 -11.31
CA VAL A 95 12.77 21.78 -10.27
C VAL A 95 11.89 21.26 -9.13
N ALA A 96 10.87 22.03 -8.72
CA ALA A 96 9.93 21.61 -7.69
C ALA A 96 9.11 20.37 -8.10
N SER A 97 8.76 20.25 -9.38
CA SER A 97 8.00 19.12 -9.93
C SER A 97 8.87 17.87 -10.08
N VAL A 98 10.14 18.03 -10.46
CA VAL A 98 11.15 16.96 -10.41
C VAL A 98 11.28 16.44 -8.97
N GLY A 99 11.44 17.36 -8.01
CA GLY A 99 11.53 17.03 -6.58
C GLY A 99 10.29 16.28 -6.08
N ALA A 100 9.09 16.74 -6.46
CA ALA A 100 7.85 16.06 -6.10
C ALA A 100 7.78 14.64 -6.66
N LEU A 101 8.10 14.42 -7.94
CA LEU A 101 8.11 13.08 -8.54
C LEU A 101 9.15 12.15 -7.92
N VAL A 102 10.30 12.67 -7.48
CA VAL A 102 11.28 11.87 -6.73
C VAL A 102 10.73 11.50 -5.35
N ILE A 103 10.14 12.45 -4.62
CA ILE A 103 9.52 12.20 -3.32
C ILE A 103 8.38 11.19 -3.43
N GLU A 104 7.55 11.27 -4.48
CA GLU A 104 6.51 10.28 -4.79
C GLU A 104 7.09 8.87 -4.80
N GLN A 105 8.17 8.62 -5.56
CA GLN A 105 8.78 7.29 -5.65
C GLN A 105 9.37 6.83 -4.31
N VAL A 106 9.96 7.75 -3.53
CA VAL A 106 10.47 7.45 -2.18
C VAL A 106 9.33 7.08 -1.25
N VAL A 107 8.22 7.83 -1.26
CA VAL A 107 7.02 7.54 -0.47
C VAL A 107 6.48 6.16 -0.82
N ILE A 108 6.31 5.83 -2.10
CA ILE A 108 5.83 4.52 -2.55
C ILE A 108 6.74 3.41 -2.01
N ALA A 109 8.05 3.52 -2.23
CA ALA A 109 9.01 2.51 -1.85
C ALA A 109 9.06 2.31 -0.33
N VAL A 110 9.18 3.41 0.44
CA VAL A 110 9.22 3.36 1.91
C VAL A 110 7.93 2.80 2.45
N SER A 111 6.77 3.20 1.93
CA SER A 111 5.48 2.72 2.40
C SER A 111 5.34 1.22 2.19
N VAL A 112 5.58 0.74 0.97
CA VAL A 112 5.46 -0.68 0.64
C VAL A 112 6.45 -1.53 1.44
N VAL A 113 7.73 -1.14 1.48
CA VAL A 113 8.77 -1.89 2.22
C VAL A 113 8.46 -1.95 3.70
N THR A 114 8.06 -0.82 4.31
CA THR A 114 7.74 -0.77 5.74
C THR A 114 6.52 -1.62 6.07
N THR A 115 5.43 -1.48 5.30
CA THR A 115 4.21 -2.27 5.50
C THR A 115 4.52 -3.77 5.36
N ILE A 116 5.23 -4.17 4.31
CA ILE A 116 5.60 -5.58 4.11
C ILE A 116 6.50 -6.08 5.24
N ALA A 117 7.55 -5.34 5.60
CA ALA A 117 8.45 -5.73 6.68
C ALA A 117 7.69 -5.93 8.00
N CYS A 118 6.82 -4.98 8.37
CA CYS A 118 5.99 -5.09 9.57
C CYS A 118 5.08 -6.32 9.53
N LEU A 119 4.41 -6.59 8.40
CA LEU A 119 3.56 -7.77 8.26
C LEU A 119 4.37 -9.06 8.33
N LEU A 120 5.54 -9.14 7.70
CA LEU A 120 6.43 -10.31 7.80
C LEU A 120 6.92 -10.54 9.24
N PHE A 121 7.19 -9.49 10.01
CA PHE A 121 7.54 -9.60 11.42
C PHE A 121 6.36 -10.09 12.29
N VAL A 122 5.14 -9.61 12.05
CA VAL A 122 3.93 -10.12 12.71
C VAL A 122 3.76 -11.60 12.40
N VAL A 123 3.84 -11.95 11.13
CA VAL A 123 3.71 -13.31 10.59
C VAL A 123 4.76 -14.24 11.22
N ARG A 124 6.00 -13.77 11.43
CA ARG A 124 7.05 -14.50 12.17
C ARG A 124 6.79 -14.62 13.67
N SER A 125 6.18 -13.61 14.28
CA SER A 125 5.82 -13.60 15.70
C SER A 125 4.71 -14.62 15.98
N VAL A 126 3.69 -14.65 15.12
CA VAL A 126 2.59 -15.62 15.17
C VAL A 126 3.10 -17.05 15.08
N LEU A 127 4.05 -17.34 14.16
CA LEU A 127 4.66 -18.68 14.08
C LEU A 127 5.45 -19.10 15.33
N ARG A 128 5.91 -18.14 16.13
CA ARG A 128 6.61 -18.42 17.38
C ARG A 128 5.64 -18.57 18.56
N GLY A 129 4.34 -18.71 18.29
CA GLY A 129 3.28 -18.82 19.29
C GLY A 129 2.94 -17.50 19.97
N ARG A 130 3.42 -16.36 19.46
CA ARG A 130 3.20 -15.03 20.05
C ARG A 130 2.25 -14.23 19.19
N MET A 131 0.95 -14.52 19.26
CA MET A 131 -0.06 -13.85 18.43
C MET A 131 -0.39 -12.43 18.91
N PHE A 132 -0.70 -12.25 20.20
CA PHE A 132 -1.21 -10.99 20.75
C PHE A 132 -0.24 -10.29 21.70
N SER A 133 0.92 -9.88 21.17
CA SER A 133 1.92 -9.12 21.93
C SER A 133 1.87 -7.62 21.66
N ARG A 134 2.32 -6.79 22.62
CA ARG A 134 2.49 -5.33 22.44
C ARG A 134 3.26 -4.97 21.17
N THR A 135 4.27 -5.79 20.85
CA THR A 135 5.10 -5.61 19.67
C THR A 135 4.29 -5.82 18.39
N ASN A 136 3.47 -6.87 18.32
CA ASN A 136 2.66 -7.12 17.12
C ASN A 136 1.60 -6.03 16.91
N THR A 137 0.97 -5.55 17.99
CA THR A 137 0.02 -4.42 17.89
C THR A 137 0.71 -3.18 17.31
N ARG A 138 1.94 -2.87 17.77
CA ARG A 138 2.73 -1.77 17.20
C ARG A 138 3.06 -1.99 15.74
N LEU A 139 3.48 -3.20 15.35
CA LEU A 139 3.80 -3.54 13.96
C LEU A 139 2.58 -3.39 13.03
N VAL A 140 1.40 -3.88 13.45
CA VAL A 140 0.15 -3.74 12.68
C VAL A 140 -0.25 -2.28 12.56
N ASN A 141 -0.14 -1.51 13.65
CA ASN A 141 -0.42 -0.07 13.62
C ASN A 141 0.52 0.68 12.69
N THR A 142 1.83 0.42 12.76
CA THR A 142 2.81 1.00 11.84
C THR A 142 2.51 0.60 10.39
N ALA A 143 2.24 -0.67 10.12
CA ALA A 143 1.91 -1.15 8.77
C ALA A 143 0.68 -0.44 8.19
N GLY A 144 -0.38 -0.29 8.99
CA GLY A 144 -1.62 0.39 8.61
C GLY A 144 -1.43 1.89 8.39
N ALA A 145 -0.78 2.57 9.33
CA ALA A 145 -0.50 4.00 9.23
C ALA A 145 0.40 4.33 8.03
N THR A 146 1.44 3.53 7.80
CA THR A 146 2.37 3.71 6.68
C THR A 146 1.73 3.39 5.33
N ALA A 147 0.87 2.37 5.27
CA ALA A 147 0.09 2.08 4.05
C ALA A 147 -0.85 3.25 3.71
N LEU A 148 -1.57 3.79 4.70
CA LEU A 148 -2.44 4.95 4.50
C LEU A 148 -1.68 6.20 4.09
N ALA A 149 -0.57 6.48 4.76
CA ALA A 149 0.29 7.60 4.39
C ALA A 149 0.78 7.48 2.94
N GLY A 150 1.22 6.28 2.53
CA GLY A 150 1.63 6.03 1.15
C GLY A 150 0.49 6.24 0.15
N PHE A 151 -0.71 5.73 0.47
CA PHE A 151 -1.89 5.85 -0.37
C PHE A 151 -2.32 7.30 -0.61
N VAL A 152 -2.12 8.20 0.36
CA VAL A 152 -2.48 9.63 0.24
C VAL A 152 -1.32 10.44 -0.34
N LEU A 153 -0.11 10.25 0.18
CA LEU A 153 1.04 11.10 -0.15
C LEU A 153 1.57 10.82 -1.56
N ALA A 154 1.56 9.58 -2.05
CA ALA A 154 2.07 9.30 -3.39
C ALA A 154 1.23 9.99 -4.48
N PRO A 155 -0.11 9.86 -4.53
CA PRO A 155 -0.92 10.63 -5.49
C PRO A 155 -0.79 12.14 -5.32
N PHE A 156 -0.62 12.63 -4.08
CA PHE A 156 -0.39 14.05 -3.82
C PHE A 156 0.86 14.56 -4.56
N PHE A 157 2.00 13.89 -4.39
CA PHE A 157 3.25 14.29 -5.04
C PHE A 157 3.23 14.04 -6.56
N ALA A 158 2.57 12.96 -7.01
CA ALA A 158 2.35 12.70 -8.43
C ALA A 158 1.58 13.86 -9.10
N ASN A 159 0.52 14.36 -8.46
CA ASN A 159 -0.27 15.49 -8.94
C ASN A 159 0.54 16.79 -8.96
N MET A 160 1.42 17.02 -7.99
CA MET A 160 2.36 18.16 -8.05
C MET A 160 3.31 18.07 -9.25
N GLY A 161 3.77 16.86 -9.59
CA GLY A 161 4.55 16.61 -10.80
C GLY A 161 3.75 16.88 -12.08
N ALA A 162 2.53 16.36 -12.15
CA ALA A 162 1.61 16.53 -13.28
C ALA A 162 1.24 18.00 -13.50
N ASN A 163 0.93 18.75 -12.44
CA ASN A 163 0.63 20.18 -12.53
C ASN A 163 1.82 20.98 -13.06
N GLY A 164 3.05 20.59 -12.71
CA GLY A 164 4.26 21.16 -13.30
C GLY A 164 4.36 20.91 -14.79
N ALA A 165 4.06 19.69 -15.24
CA ALA A 165 4.05 19.34 -16.65
C ALA A 165 2.99 20.13 -17.42
N PHE A 166 1.77 20.25 -16.88
CA PHE A 166 0.71 21.07 -17.47
C PHE A 166 1.10 22.54 -17.56
N ALA A 167 1.60 23.12 -16.47
CA ALA A 167 2.03 24.52 -16.45
C ALA A 167 3.16 24.80 -17.46
N TRP A 168 4.05 23.84 -17.68
CA TRP A 168 5.12 23.97 -18.66
C TRP A 168 4.64 23.83 -20.09
N ILE A 169 3.90 22.76 -20.41
CA ILE A 169 3.44 22.47 -21.78
C ILE A 169 2.43 23.51 -22.28
N SER A 170 1.61 24.06 -21.38
CA SER A 170 0.56 25.02 -21.73
C SER A 170 0.97 26.48 -21.63
N ASP A 171 2.24 26.81 -21.36
CA ASP A 171 2.67 28.16 -21.01
C ASP A 171 1.84 28.78 -19.87
N ARG A 172 1.41 27.93 -18.91
CA ARG A 172 0.55 28.27 -17.76
C ARG A 172 -0.86 28.75 -18.15
N THR A 173 -1.32 28.47 -19.36
CA THR A 173 -2.67 28.84 -19.81
C THR A 173 -3.72 27.77 -19.51
N PHE A 174 -3.30 26.54 -19.23
CA PHE A 174 -4.18 25.43 -18.88
C PHE A 174 -4.12 25.17 -17.37
N ASP A 175 -5.22 25.46 -16.68
CA ASP A 175 -5.36 25.19 -15.25
C ASP A 175 -6.07 23.85 -15.05
N ASN A 176 -5.33 22.86 -14.55
CA ASN A 176 -5.83 21.50 -14.35
C ASN A 176 -5.44 20.99 -12.97
N VAL A 177 -5.96 21.65 -11.94
CA VAL A 177 -5.77 21.24 -10.54
C VAL A 177 -6.74 20.11 -10.22
N LEU A 178 -6.26 18.89 -10.41
CA LEU A 178 -6.91 17.67 -9.97
C LEU A 178 -6.08 16.98 -8.90
N MET A 179 -6.61 16.96 -7.68
CA MET A 179 -6.21 15.97 -6.70
C MET A 179 -7.33 14.94 -6.61
N SER A 180 -7.19 13.84 -7.35
CA SER A 180 -8.09 12.70 -7.14
C SER A 180 -7.40 11.68 -6.24
N VAL A 181 -8.04 11.44 -5.11
CA VAL A 181 -7.84 10.23 -4.33
C VAL A 181 -9.17 9.51 -4.42
N ASP A 182 -9.15 8.25 -4.84
CA ASP A 182 -10.35 7.42 -4.83
C ASP A 182 -10.78 7.24 -3.36
N LEU A 183 -11.81 7.97 -2.96
CA LEU A 183 -12.33 7.97 -1.60
C LEU A 183 -12.83 6.58 -1.20
N THR A 184 -13.43 5.84 -2.14
CA THR A 184 -13.90 4.48 -1.89
C THR A 184 -12.74 3.57 -1.53
N GLN A 185 -11.65 3.64 -2.29
CA GLN A 185 -10.42 2.89 -1.97
C GLN A 185 -9.75 3.37 -0.68
N LEU A 186 -9.69 4.70 -0.45
CA LEU A 186 -9.14 5.27 0.77
C LEU A 186 -9.87 4.75 2.01
N PHE A 187 -11.20 4.82 2.00
CA PHE A 187 -12.02 4.32 3.10
C PHE A 187 -11.89 2.81 3.26
N ALA A 188 -11.81 2.04 2.17
CA ALA A 188 -11.60 0.60 2.25
C ALA A 188 -10.26 0.24 2.92
N VAL A 189 -9.15 0.87 2.52
CA VAL A 189 -7.83 0.65 3.13
C VAL A 189 -7.81 1.11 4.59
N ALA A 190 -8.38 2.29 4.88
CA ALA A 190 -8.44 2.83 6.24
C ALA A 190 -9.27 1.94 7.17
N PHE A 191 -10.41 1.47 6.69
CA PHE A 191 -11.28 0.56 7.42
C PHE A 191 -10.60 -0.78 7.68
N ALA A 192 -9.96 -1.40 6.68
CA ALA A 192 -9.22 -2.64 6.85
C ALA A 192 -8.07 -2.49 7.87
N ALA A 193 -7.31 -1.40 7.79
CA ALA A 193 -6.26 -1.09 8.77
C ALA A 193 -6.83 -0.92 10.17
N ALA A 194 -7.91 -0.14 10.32
CA ALA A 194 -8.56 0.10 11.61
C ALA A 194 -9.09 -1.20 12.25
N LEU A 195 -9.70 -2.09 11.44
CA LEU A 195 -10.16 -3.39 11.90
C LEU A 195 -8.99 -4.24 12.44
N LEU A 196 -7.91 -4.37 11.69
CA LEU A 196 -6.74 -5.14 12.11
C LEU A 196 -6.13 -4.58 13.40
N ILE A 197 -5.98 -3.25 13.49
CA ILE A 197 -5.47 -2.58 14.69
C ILE A 197 -6.38 -2.87 15.89
N ALA A 198 -7.70 -2.74 15.72
CA ALA A 198 -8.67 -3.02 16.77
C ALA A 198 -8.62 -4.48 17.23
N THR A 199 -8.55 -5.44 16.30
CA THR A 199 -8.46 -6.87 16.62
C THR A 199 -7.21 -7.18 17.44
N PHE A 200 -6.03 -6.65 17.05
CA PHE A 200 -4.80 -6.88 17.80
C PHE A 200 -4.80 -6.19 19.17
N ALA A 201 -5.33 -4.97 19.26
CA ALA A 201 -5.42 -4.24 20.54
C ALA A 201 -6.36 -4.93 21.54
N VAL A 202 -7.52 -5.44 21.07
CA VAL A 202 -8.44 -6.21 21.91
C VAL A 202 -7.82 -7.53 22.32
N GLY A 203 -7.20 -8.27 21.39
CA GLY A 203 -6.53 -9.54 21.70
C GLY A 203 -5.39 -9.37 22.71
N GLU A 204 -4.60 -8.31 22.57
CA GLU A 204 -3.53 -7.96 23.51
C GLU A 204 -4.08 -7.68 24.91
N ARG A 205 -5.21 -6.96 25.01
CA ARG A 205 -5.86 -6.70 26.30
C ARG A 205 -6.33 -8.01 26.96
N LEU A 206 -7.03 -8.86 26.20
CA LEU A 206 -7.55 -10.13 26.71
C LEU A 206 -6.44 -11.08 27.18
N GLN A 207 -5.31 -11.12 26.45
CA GLN A 207 -4.16 -11.92 26.86
C GLN A 207 -3.59 -11.44 28.21
N ARG A 208 -3.43 -10.13 28.40
CA ARG A 208 -2.95 -9.58 29.67
C ARG A 208 -3.90 -9.84 30.83
N ASP A 209 -5.20 -9.70 30.61
CA ASP A 209 -6.22 -9.93 31.65
C ASP A 209 -6.22 -11.40 32.11
N THR A 210 -5.88 -12.35 31.21
CA THR A 210 -5.75 -13.77 31.55
C THR A 210 -4.47 -14.08 32.30
N GLU A 211 -3.34 -13.48 31.90
CA GLU A 211 -2.03 -13.65 32.56
C GLU A 211 -2.00 -13.02 33.97
N GLY A 212 -2.84 -12.02 34.25
CA GLY A 212 -2.95 -11.36 35.55
C GLY A 212 -3.85 -12.08 36.58
N LEU A 213 -4.52 -13.17 36.19
CA LEU A 213 -5.40 -13.97 37.06
C LEU A 213 -4.71 -15.23 37.62
N VAL A 214 -3.43 -15.44 37.31
CA VAL A 214 -2.62 -16.60 37.72
C VAL A 214 -1.64 -16.22 38.83
#